data_AF-A0A2V2SFX4-F1
#
_entry.id   AF-A0A2V2SFX4-F1
#
_cell.length_a   1.000
_cell.length_b   1.000
_cell.length_c   1.000
_cell.angle_alpha   90.00
_cell.angle_beta   90.00
_cell.angle_gamma   90.00
#
_symmetry.space_group_name_H-M   'P 1'
#
loop_
_entity.id
_entity.type
_entity.pdbx_description
1 polymer ?
#
loop_
_entity_poly.entity_id
_entity_poly.type
_entity_poly.pdbx_seq_one_letter_code
_entity_poly.pdbx_strand_id
1 'polypeptide(L)'
;TKRFDDYTLEREQDNQEAYLSAGYSAVEAQLSADGGLTLPQLGQLKQLAQQMVEVGKSYNQSGDQSSAQAAFQMVLDLGQRYGDAANSPTLISHLVGIAIESMALSGYDPKMPLGENGQTVQERLDQIKQDRAAIKQLNQQASPLMPTLSDEDVLSYLNRRRSLGETAALQWVLGKFGQQ
;
A
#
# COMPACT_ATOMS: atom_id res chain seq x y z
N THR A 1 -14.94 18.13 3.68
CA THR A 1 -13.63 17.89 3.05
C THR A 1 -13.79 16.78 2.03
N LYS A 2 -13.40 16.97 0.77
CA LYS A 2 -13.44 15.87 -0.21
C LYS A 2 -12.37 14.85 0.18
N ARG A 3 -12.77 13.58 0.32
CA ARG A 3 -11.86 12.47 0.57
C ARG A 3 -11.10 12.17 -0.73
N PHE A 4 -9.81 11.88 -0.65
CA PHE A 4 -9.08 11.31 -1.77
C PHE A 4 -9.52 9.85 -1.91
N ASP A 5 -10.17 9.45 -2.99
CA ASP A 5 -10.68 8.08 -3.14
C ASP A 5 -9.75 7.26 -4.02
N ASP A 6 -9.48 6.01 -3.62
CA ASP A 6 -8.69 5.07 -4.39
C ASP A 6 -9.63 4.19 -5.21
N TYR A 7 -9.62 4.37 -6.53
CA TYR A 7 -10.49 3.65 -7.46
C TYR A 7 -9.82 2.42 -8.09
N THR A 8 -8.75 1.91 -7.48
CA THR A 8 -7.98 0.80 -8.05
C THR A 8 -8.83 -0.46 -8.21
N LEU A 9 -9.67 -0.80 -7.21
CA LEU A 9 -10.51 -2.00 -7.26
C LEU A 9 -11.68 -1.85 -8.23
N GLU A 10 -12.28 -0.66 -8.29
CA GLU A 10 -13.34 -0.32 -9.22
C GLU A 10 -12.84 -0.42 -10.66
N ARG A 11 -11.67 0.15 -10.96
CA ARG A 11 -11.04 0.02 -12.29
C ARG A 11 -10.75 -1.44 -12.64
N GLU A 12 -10.26 -2.22 -11.69
CA GLU A 12 -10.00 -3.65 -11.91
C GLU A 12 -11.30 -4.39 -12.23
N GLN A 13 -12.39 -4.08 -11.54
CA GLN A 13 -13.71 -4.64 -11.82
C GLN A 13 -14.24 -4.22 -13.20
N ASP A 14 -14.17 -2.93 -13.54
CA ASP A 14 -14.61 -2.41 -14.83
C ASP A 14 -13.85 -3.09 -15.99
N ASN A 15 -12.54 -3.28 -15.84
CA ASN A 15 -11.72 -4.02 -16.79
C ASN A 15 -12.18 -5.48 -16.91
N GLN A 16 -12.46 -6.15 -15.79
CA GLN A 16 -12.93 -7.54 -15.78
C GLN A 16 -14.26 -7.67 -16.53
N GLU A 17 -15.21 -6.77 -16.28
CA GLU A 17 -16.51 -6.73 -16.95
C GLU A 17 -16.38 -6.49 -18.46
N ALA A 18 -15.42 -5.66 -18.88
CA ALA A 18 -15.12 -5.44 -20.29
C ALA A 18 -14.58 -6.71 -20.98
N TYR A 19 -13.65 -7.45 -20.34
CA TYR A 19 -13.13 -8.71 -20.88
C TYR A 19 -14.22 -9.80 -20.95
N LEU A 20 -15.06 -9.92 -19.92
CA LEU A 20 -16.20 -10.84 -19.95
C LEU A 20 -17.15 -10.53 -21.12
N SER A 21 -17.45 -9.24 -21.33
CA SER A 21 -18.30 -8.79 -22.44
C SER A 21 -17.67 -9.04 -23.82
N ALA A 22 -16.34 -9.12 -23.89
CA ALA A 22 -15.60 -9.47 -25.09
C ALA A 22 -15.52 -10.99 -25.35
N GLY A 23 -16.12 -11.82 -24.48
CA GLY A 23 -16.20 -13.27 -24.66
C GLY A 23 -15.07 -14.08 -24.01
N TYR A 24 -14.23 -13.45 -23.17
CA TYR A 24 -13.22 -14.15 -22.39
C TYR A 24 -13.86 -15.03 -21.32
N SER A 25 -13.19 -16.12 -20.94
CA SER A 25 -13.59 -16.89 -19.76
C SER A 25 -13.41 -16.07 -18.47
N ALA A 26 -14.04 -16.48 -17.37
CA ALA A 26 -13.91 -15.79 -16.09
C ALA A 26 -12.45 -15.70 -15.60
N VAL A 27 -11.67 -16.77 -15.79
CA VAL A 27 -10.24 -16.82 -15.44
C VAL A 27 -9.43 -15.85 -16.29
N GLU A 28 -9.58 -15.90 -17.61
CA GLU A 28 -8.83 -15.03 -18.50
C GLU A 28 -9.21 -13.56 -18.32
N ALA A 29 -10.49 -13.26 -18.09
CA ALA A 29 -10.95 -11.91 -17.82
C ALA A 29 -10.35 -11.34 -16.52
N GLN A 30 -10.32 -12.14 -15.44
CA GLN A 30 -9.77 -11.71 -14.17
C GLN A 30 -8.24 -11.54 -14.23
N LEU A 31 -7.53 -12.48 -14.88
CA LEU A 31 -6.09 -12.36 -15.12
C LEU A 31 -5.73 -11.16 -16.00
N SER A 32 -6.52 -10.89 -17.03
CA SER A 32 -6.27 -9.75 -17.93
C SER A 32 -6.54 -8.42 -17.23
N ALA A 33 -7.59 -8.34 -16.42
CA ALA A 33 -7.89 -7.15 -15.62
C ALA A 33 -6.79 -6.84 -14.60
N ASP A 34 -6.27 -7.87 -13.92
CA ASP A 34 -5.16 -7.76 -12.97
C ASP A 34 -3.83 -7.41 -13.65
N GLY A 35 -3.45 -8.16 -14.70
CA GLY A 35 -2.20 -7.94 -15.43
C GLY A 35 -2.14 -6.61 -16.19
N GLY A 36 -3.30 -6.04 -16.55
CA GLY A 36 -3.43 -4.71 -17.16
C GLY A 36 -3.45 -3.55 -16.15
N LEU A 37 -3.39 -3.83 -14.85
CA LEU A 37 -3.51 -2.82 -13.81
C LEU A 37 -2.20 -2.03 -13.64
N THR A 38 -2.17 -0.83 -14.22
CA THR A 38 -1.09 0.13 -13.98
C THR A 38 -1.46 1.06 -12.82
N LEU A 39 -0.51 1.31 -11.90
CA LEU A 39 -0.71 2.19 -10.74
C LEU A 39 0.16 3.47 -10.80
N PRO A 40 0.04 4.32 -11.84
CA PRO A 40 0.87 5.52 -12.00
C PRO A 40 0.69 6.53 -10.86
N GLN A 41 -0.48 6.53 -10.21
CA GLN A 41 -0.78 7.40 -9.08
C GLN A 41 0.18 7.19 -7.91
N LEU A 42 0.75 6.00 -7.73
CA LEU A 42 1.70 5.73 -6.63
C LEU A 42 2.97 6.59 -6.75
N GLY A 43 3.47 6.79 -7.97
CA GLY A 43 4.60 7.69 -8.22
C GLY A 43 4.25 9.14 -7.90
N GLN A 44 3.04 9.58 -8.28
CA GLN A 44 2.55 10.93 -8.02
C GLN A 44 2.33 11.18 -6.53
N LEU A 45 1.78 10.22 -5.79
CA LEU A 45 1.60 10.29 -4.34
C LEU A 45 2.93 10.42 -3.62
N LYS A 46 3.93 9.62 -4.01
CA LYS A 46 5.28 9.74 -3.46
C LYS A 46 5.89 11.12 -3.75
N GLN A 47 5.75 11.63 -4.96
CA GLN A 47 6.25 12.96 -5.33
C GLN A 47 5.54 14.07 -4.54
N LEU A 48 4.22 13.98 -4.36
CA LEU A 48 3.45 14.91 -3.54
C LEU A 48 3.96 14.92 -2.10
N ALA A 49 4.17 13.73 -1.51
CA ALA A 49 4.73 13.61 -0.18
C ALA A 49 6.12 14.26 -0.07
N GLN A 50 6.99 14.09 -1.07
CA GLN A 50 8.31 14.75 -1.10
C GLN A 50 8.15 16.28 -1.09
N GLN A 51 7.27 16.82 -1.93
CA GLN A 51 7.03 18.26 -2.00
C GLN A 51 6.47 18.81 -0.67
N MET A 52 5.55 18.09 -0.03
CA MET A 52 4.95 18.49 1.24
C MET A 52 5.95 18.46 2.40
N VAL A 53 6.87 17.49 2.42
CA VAL A 53 7.99 17.47 3.38
C VAL A 53 8.87 18.70 3.19
N GLU A 54 9.21 19.08 1.96
CA GLU A 54 9.99 20.30 1.70
C GLU A 54 9.24 21.58 2.11
N VAL A 55 7.92 21.64 1.89
CA VAL A 55 7.07 22.73 2.38
C VAL A 55 7.11 22.83 3.91
N GLY A 56 6.99 21.69 4.61
CA GLY A 56 7.12 21.65 6.08
C GLY A 56 8.47 22.15 6.58
N LYS A 57 9.56 21.81 5.88
CA LYS A 57 10.91 22.34 6.19
C LYS A 57 10.98 23.86 5.99
N SER A 58 10.40 24.38 4.91
CA SER A 58 10.35 25.83 4.67
C SER A 58 9.61 26.56 5.79
N TYR A 59 8.48 26.03 6.26
CA TYR A 59 7.74 26.62 7.38
C TYR A 59 8.53 26.61 8.68
N ASN A 60 9.24 25.51 8.98
CA ASN A 60 10.16 25.46 10.12
C ASN A 60 11.25 26.54 10.04
N GLN A 61 11.84 26.76 8.86
CA GLN A 61 12.87 27.77 8.63
C GLN A 61 12.35 29.20 8.81
N SER A 62 11.08 29.46 8.47
CA SER A 62 10.44 30.77 8.67
C SER A 62 9.86 30.96 10.07
N GLY A 63 9.93 29.96 10.94
CA GLY A 63 9.37 29.99 12.30
C GLY A 63 7.84 29.75 12.37
N ASP A 64 7.20 29.37 11.25
CA ASP A 64 5.78 29.03 11.22
C ASP A 64 5.55 27.56 11.62
N GLN A 65 5.65 27.30 12.92
CA GLN A 65 5.50 25.93 13.44
C GLN A 65 4.11 25.34 13.20
N SER A 66 3.06 26.17 13.17
CA SER A 66 1.69 25.70 12.93
C SER A 66 1.55 25.13 11.51
N SER A 67 2.05 25.85 10.52
CA SER A 67 2.02 25.38 9.13
C SER A 67 2.96 24.19 8.91
N ALA A 68 4.12 24.15 9.57
CA ALA A 68 5.00 22.99 9.54
C ALA A 68 4.33 21.73 10.09
N GLN A 69 3.63 21.85 11.22
CA GLN A 69 2.89 20.75 11.84
C GLN A 69 1.72 20.29 10.96
N ALA A 70 0.99 21.22 10.34
CA ALA A 70 -0.08 20.87 9.40
C ALA A 70 0.45 20.11 8.18
N ALA A 71 1.57 20.56 7.60
CA ALA A 71 2.23 19.87 6.49
C ALA A 71 2.64 18.44 6.87
N PHE A 72 3.24 18.27 8.05
CA PHE A 72 3.60 16.95 8.59
C PHE A 72 2.39 16.04 8.76
N GLN A 73 1.33 16.52 9.42
CA GLN A 73 0.14 15.70 9.66
C GLN A 73 -0.49 15.23 8.35
N MET A 74 -0.54 16.09 7.32
CA MET A 74 -1.08 15.69 6.03
C MET A 74 -0.26 14.58 5.34
N VAL A 75 1.08 14.62 5.41
CA VAL A 75 1.92 13.54 4.84
C VAL A 75 1.81 12.27 5.67
N LEU A 76 1.73 12.39 6.99
CA LEU A 76 1.55 11.26 7.90
C LEU A 76 0.22 10.55 7.63
N ASP A 77 -0.89 11.30 7.55
CA ASP A 77 -2.22 10.78 7.24
C ASP A 77 -2.26 10.10 5.86
N LEU A 78 -1.61 10.70 4.86
CA LEU A 78 -1.50 10.13 3.52
C LEU A 78 -0.74 8.80 3.56
N GLY A 79 0.41 8.77 4.24
CA GLY A 79 1.25 7.59 4.39
C GLY A 79 0.54 6.47 5.13
N GLN A 80 -0.13 6.76 6.25
CA GLN A 80 -0.88 5.78 7.03
C GLN A 80 -2.06 5.20 6.27
N ARG A 81 -2.78 6.03 5.52
CA ARG A 81 -3.92 5.57 4.73
C ARG A 81 -3.52 4.58 3.64
N TYR A 82 -2.42 4.87 2.95
CA TYR A 82 -1.86 3.98 1.92
C TYR A 82 -0.98 2.87 2.51
N GLY A 83 -0.53 3.02 3.76
CA GLY A 83 0.32 2.08 4.46
C GLY A 83 -0.47 1.05 5.25
N ASP A 84 -1.79 1.19 5.35
CA ASP A 84 -2.63 0.17 5.96
C ASP A 84 -2.91 -0.94 4.95
N ALA A 85 -2.47 -2.16 5.28
CA ALA A 85 -2.70 -3.36 4.50
C ALA A 85 -4.18 -3.67 4.29
N ALA A 86 -5.06 -3.28 5.23
CA ALA A 86 -6.50 -3.47 5.10
C ALA A 86 -7.13 -2.53 4.07
N ASN A 87 -6.49 -1.39 3.81
CA ASN A 87 -6.97 -0.37 2.88
C ASN A 87 -6.24 -0.38 1.54
N SER A 88 -5.22 -1.23 1.38
CA SER A 88 -4.40 -1.31 0.18
C SER A 88 -4.68 -2.59 -0.62
N PRO A 89 -5.19 -2.48 -1.85
CA PRO A 89 -5.52 -3.67 -2.64
C PRO A 89 -4.29 -4.43 -3.13
N THR A 90 -3.11 -3.79 -3.10
CA THR A 90 -1.84 -4.36 -3.56
C THR A 90 -0.69 -4.10 -2.59
N LEU A 91 0.27 -5.02 -2.54
CA LEU A 91 1.51 -4.89 -1.76
C LEU A 91 2.30 -3.65 -2.14
N ILE A 92 2.33 -3.29 -3.43
CA ILE A 92 3.05 -2.10 -3.89
C ILE A 92 2.43 -0.81 -3.36
N SER A 93 1.10 -0.74 -3.26
CA SER A 93 0.41 0.42 -2.67
C SER A 93 0.76 0.56 -1.18
N HIS A 94 0.72 -0.56 -0.46
CA HIS A 94 1.14 -0.65 0.94
C HIS A 94 2.60 -0.17 1.13
N LEU A 95 3.53 -0.67 0.31
CA LEU A 95 4.94 -0.27 0.38
C LEU A 95 5.16 1.21 0.08
N VAL A 96 4.37 1.81 -0.82
CA VAL A 96 4.43 3.23 -1.13
C VAL A 96 3.89 4.07 0.03
N GLY A 97 2.79 3.67 0.66
CA GLY A 97 2.28 4.31 1.87
C GLY A 97 3.29 4.32 3.01
N ILE A 98 3.92 3.17 3.28
CA ILE A 98 5.02 3.06 4.24
C ILE A 98 6.18 3.99 3.88
N ALA A 99 6.54 4.09 2.59
CA ALA A 99 7.62 4.96 2.17
C ALA A 99 7.29 6.45 2.39
N ILE A 100 6.05 6.86 2.14
CA ILE A 100 5.55 8.22 2.39
C ILE A 100 5.61 8.54 3.88
N GLU A 101 5.13 7.63 4.73
CA GLU A 101 5.17 7.81 6.19
C GLU A 101 6.60 7.91 6.70
N SER A 102 7.50 7.02 6.26
CA SER A 102 8.91 7.05 6.64
C SER A 102 9.58 8.37 6.25
N MET A 103 9.26 8.94 5.07
CA MET A 103 9.76 10.24 4.66
C MET A 103 9.31 11.37 5.58
N ALA A 104 8.04 11.37 6.02
CA ALA A 104 7.52 12.36 6.95
C ALA A 104 8.27 12.30 8.30
N LEU A 105 8.43 11.08 8.83
CA LEU A 105 9.02 10.83 10.15
C LEU A 105 10.53 11.09 10.21
N SER A 106 11.27 10.86 9.12
CA SER A 106 12.74 10.93 9.11
C SER A 106 13.31 12.33 9.42
N GLY A 107 12.49 13.38 9.35
CA GLY A 107 12.89 14.75 9.65
C GLY A 107 12.66 15.21 11.10
N TYR A 108 12.11 14.36 11.96
CA TYR A 108 11.65 14.72 13.30
C TYR A 108 12.49 14.10 14.41
N ASP A 109 12.40 14.64 15.63
CA ASP A 109 13.06 14.09 16.81
C ASP A 109 12.57 12.65 17.03
N PRO A 110 13.47 11.64 17.10
CA PRO A 110 13.11 10.25 17.36
C PRO A 110 12.28 10.04 18.64
N LYS A 111 12.38 10.94 19.63
CA LYS A 111 11.64 10.89 20.90
C LYS A 111 10.30 11.64 20.86
N MET A 112 9.99 12.34 19.77
CA MET A 112 8.73 13.04 19.63
C MET A 112 7.56 12.04 19.69
N PRO A 113 6.55 12.26 20.54
CA PRO A 113 5.35 11.42 20.56
C PRO A 113 4.47 11.69 19.33
N LEU A 114 3.85 10.63 18.82
CA LEU A 114 2.88 10.59 17.74
C LEU A 114 1.49 10.30 18.34
N GLY A 115 0.53 11.18 18.05
CA GLY A 115 -0.85 11.04 18.53
C GLY A 115 -0.98 10.97 20.05
N GLU A 116 -2.13 10.47 20.53
CA GLU A 116 -2.44 10.40 21.97
C GLU A 116 -1.87 9.16 22.67
N ASN A 117 -1.48 8.14 21.89
CA ASN A 117 -1.03 6.85 22.42
C ASN A 117 0.43 6.88 22.92
N GLY A 118 1.13 8.00 22.74
CA GLY A 118 2.51 8.21 23.19
C GLY A 118 3.58 7.45 22.39
N GLN A 119 3.20 6.79 21.28
CA GLN A 119 4.15 6.13 20.39
C GLN A 119 5.16 7.15 19.86
N THR A 120 6.45 6.87 19.95
CA THR A 120 7.49 7.77 19.46
C THR A 120 7.73 7.63 17.97
N VAL A 121 8.31 8.67 17.35
CA VAL A 121 8.81 8.63 15.96
C VAL A 121 9.73 7.42 15.73
N GLN A 122 10.64 7.14 16.66
CA GLN A 122 11.54 6.00 16.57
C GLN A 122 10.80 4.66 16.55
N GLU A 123 9.87 4.46 17.49
CA GLU A 123 9.07 3.23 17.55
C GLU A 123 8.27 3.01 16.27
N ARG A 124 7.73 4.07 15.67
CA ARG A 124 7.00 3.96 14.40
C ARG A 124 7.93 3.63 13.23
N LEU A 125 9.11 4.23 13.15
CA LEU A 125 10.11 3.91 12.14
C LEU A 125 10.60 2.45 12.26
N ASP A 126 10.73 1.95 13.49
CA ASP A 126 11.10 0.55 13.73
C ASP A 126 9.99 -0.43 13.33
N GLN A 127 8.72 -0.10 13.57
CA GLN A 127 7.57 -0.87 13.06
C GLN A 127 7.56 -0.91 11.53
N ILE A 128 7.70 0.26 10.88
CA ILE A 128 7.81 0.36 9.42
C ILE A 128 8.91 -0.55 8.88
N LYS A 129 10.07 -0.61 9.55
CA LYS A 129 11.17 -1.47 9.15
C LYS A 129 10.81 -2.95 9.26
N GLN A 130 10.13 -3.35 10.35
CA GLN A 130 9.64 -4.71 10.55
C GLN A 130 8.59 -5.09 9.51
N ASP A 131 7.63 -4.21 9.23
CA ASP A 131 6.56 -4.44 8.25
C ASP A 131 7.13 -4.65 6.84
N ARG A 132 8.10 -3.81 6.43
CA ARG A 132 8.79 -4.00 5.14
C ARG A 132 9.54 -5.32 5.06
N ALA A 133 10.18 -5.75 6.15
CA ALA A 133 10.86 -7.03 6.20
C ALA A 133 9.87 -8.20 6.09
N ALA A 134 8.74 -8.11 6.80
CA ALA A 134 7.67 -9.11 6.76
C ALA A 134 7.05 -9.23 5.36
N ILE A 135 6.73 -8.11 4.69
CA ILE A 135 6.22 -8.10 3.32
C ILE A 135 7.24 -8.72 2.36
N LYS A 136 8.50 -8.34 2.47
CA LYS A 136 9.58 -8.88 1.63
C LYS A 136 9.68 -10.40 1.81
N GLN A 137 9.70 -10.87 3.06
CA GLN A 137 9.82 -12.28 3.39
C GLN A 137 8.59 -13.08 2.91
N LEU A 138 7.37 -12.55 3.09
CA LEU A 138 6.13 -13.14 2.59
C LEU A 138 6.19 -13.29 1.07
N ASN A 139 6.53 -12.21 0.36
CA ASN A 139 6.61 -12.24 -1.10
C ASN A 139 7.69 -13.21 -1.61
N GLN A 140 8.87 -13.24 -0.96
CA GLN A 140 9.96 -14.16 -1.33
C GLN A 140 9.57 -15.63 -1.20
N GLN A 141 8.75 -15.98 -0.20
CA GLN A 141 8.27 -17.34 -0.02
C GLN A 141 7.11 -17.67 -0.96
N ALA A 142 6.20 -16.72 -1.21
CA ALA A 142 4.97 -16.97 -1.97
C ALA A 142 5.18 -16.88 -3.49
N SER A 143 6.01 -15.95 -3.97
CA SER A 143 6.25 -15.74 -5.40
C SER A 143 6.66 -17.01 -6.17
N PRO A 144 7.56 -17.87 -5.65
CA PRO A 144 7.94 -19.11 -6.34
C PRO A 144 6.80 -20.14 -6.45
N LEU A 145 5.78 -20.03 -5.60
CA LEU A 145 4.62 -20.92 -5.61
C LEU A 145 3.57 -20.46 -6.63
N MET A 146 3.51 -19.17 -6.96
CA MET A 146 2.51 -18.60 -7.88
C MET A 146 2.39 -19.36 -9.22
N PRO A 147 3.49 -19.78 -9.88
CA PRO A 147 3.40 -20.55 -11.12
C PRO A 147 2.87 -21.98 -10.97
N THR A 148 2.79 -22.52 -9.74
CA THR A 148 2.30 -23.89 -9.49
C THR A 148 0.81 -23.92 -9.15
N LEU A 149 0.14 -22.77 -9.06
CA LEU A 149 -1.30 -22.70 -8.80
C LEU A 149 -2.07 -23.22 -10.01
N SER A 150 -3.14 -23.97 -9.73
CA SER A 150 -4.16 -24.27 -10.73
C SER A 150 -4.98 -23.02 -11.07
N ASP A 151 -5.72 -23.03 -12.17
CA ASP A 151 -6.63 -21.93 -12.52
C ASP A 151 -7.64 -21.60 -11.39
N GLU A 152 -8.16 -22.63 -10.70
CA GLU A 152 -9.06 -22.46 -9.55
C GLU A 152 -8.35 -21.77 -8.36
N ASP A 153 -7.09 -22.09 -8.15
CA ASP A 153 -6.29 -21.48 -7.09
C ASP A 153 -5.87 -20.06 -7.41
N VAL A 154 -5.59 -19.76 -8.68
CA VAL A 154 -5.37 -18.39 -9.17
C VAL A 154 -6.61 -17.54 -8.92
N LEU A 155 -7.81 -18.04 -9.29
CA LEU A 155 -9.06 -17.34 -9.00
C LEU A 155 -9.26 -17.11 -7.50
N SER A 156 -8.98 -18.13 -6.68
CA SER A 156 -9.07 -18.04 -5.22
C SER A 156 -8.13 -16.99 -4.64
N TYR A 157 -6.89 -16.91 -5.15
CA TYR A 157 -5.93 -15.88 -4.79
C TYR A 157 -6.44 -14.48 -5.16
N LEU A 158 -6.88 -14.27 -6.40
CA LEU A 158 -7.33 -12.95 -6.88
C LEU A 158 -8.58 -12.46 -6.12
N ASN A 159 -9.52 -13.35 -5.82
CA ASN A 159 -10.70 -13.02 -5.01
C ASN A 159 -10.33 -12.63 -3.57
N ARG A 160 -9.36 -13.33 -2.97
CA ARG A 160 -8.82 -12.97 -1.65
C ARG A 160 -8.10 -11.63 -1.68
N ARG A 161 -7.29 -11.36 -2.71
CA ARG A 161 -6.59 -10.07 -2.87
C ARG A 161 -7.62 -8.94 -2.88
N ARG A 162 -8.69 -9.08 -3.65
CA ARG A 162 -9.76 -8.09 -3.76
C ARG A 162 -10.50 -7.86 -2.44
N SER A 163 -10.75 -8.92 -1.67
CA SER A 163 -11.62 -8.86 -0.49
C SER A 163 -10.86 -8.58 0.82
N LEU A 164 -9.61 -9.03 0.91
CA LEU A 164 -8.82 -9.07 2.15
C LEU A 164 -7.45 -8.40 2.00
N GLY A 165 -7.10 -7.90 0.81
CA GLY A 165 -5.77 -7.37 0.50
C GLY A 165 -4.76 -8.45 0.10
N GLU A 166 -3.71 -8.02 -0.59
CA GLU A 166 -2.71 -8.93 -1.18
C GLU A 166 -1.88 -9.68 -0.13
N THR A 167 -1.61 -9.07 1.03
CA THR A 167 -0.92 -9.73 2.15
C THR A 167 -1.66 -11.00 2.58
N ALA A 168 -2.98 -10.90 2.83
CA ALA A 168 -3.79 -12.03 3.25
C ALA A 168 -3.90 -13.10 2.15
N ALA A 169 -3.96 -12.67 0.88
CA ALA A 169 -3.97 -13.58 -0.26
C ALA A 169 -2.67 -14.39 -0.38
N LEU A 170 -1.50 -13.75 -0.20
CA LEU A 170 -0.21 -14.44 -0.22
C LEU A 170 0.00 -15.35 1.00
N GLN A 171 -0.50 -14.96 2.18
CA GLN A 171 -0.49 -15.82 3.36
C GLN A 171 -1.32 -17.10 3.12
N TRP A 172 -2.45 -16.99 2.42
CA TRP A 172 -3.24 -18.15 2.02
C TRP A 172 -2.46 -19.06 1.06
N VAL A 173 -1.76 -18.49 0.06
CA VAL A 173 -0.90 -19.26 -0.85
C VAL A 173 0.17 -20.03 -0.05
N LEU A 174 0.87 -19.37 0.86
CA LEU A 174 1.86 -20.05 1.72
C LEU A 174 1.25 -21.14 2.59
N GLY A 175 0.10 -20.87 3.20
CA GLY A 175 -0.57 -21.86 4.05
C GLY A 175 -1.01 -23.10 3.28
N LYS A 176 -1.43 -22.94 2.01
CA LYS A 176 -1.92 -24.03 1.17
C LYS A 176 -0.81 -24.80 0.46
N PHE A 177 0.23 -24.11 -0.01
CA PHE A 177 1.26 -24.68 -0.90
C PHE A 177 2.67 -24.73 -0.30
N GLY A 178 2.94 -23.98 0.79
CA GLY A 178 4.25 -23.93 1.43
C GLY A 178 4.53 -25.05 2.43
N GLN A 179 3.56 -25.93 2.71
CA GLN A 179 3.72 -27.10 3.57
C GLN A 179 3.96 -28.42 2.82
N GLN A 180 4.36 -28.35 1.54
CA GLN A 180 4.76 -29.53 0.77
C GLN A 180 6.25 -29.83 0.91
#